data_AF-A0A4D9DLI1-F1
#
_entry.id   AF-A0A4D9DLI1-F1
#
_cell.length_a   1.000
_cell.length_b   1.000
_cell.length_c   1.000
_cell.angle_alpha   90.00
_cell.angle_beta   90.00
_cell.angle_gamma   90.00
#
_symmetry.space_group_name_H-M   'P 1'
#
loop_
_entity.id
_entity.type
_entity.pdbx_description
1 polymer ?
#
loop_
_entity_poly.entity_id
_entity_poly.type
_entity_poly.pdbx_seq_one_letter_code
_entity_poly.pdbx_strand_id
1 'polypeptide(L)'
;MGCKGPKSLIGVRNENTFLDLTVQQIEAKTPIEILANLETLPLTNLLRLKIETGPSERYPRINKESLLPIAKDVSYSGENTEAWYPPGHGDIYSSFYNSGLLDTLIGEGKEYIFVSNIDNLGATVDLYILNHLMNPPNGKCCEFVMEVTNKTRADVKVKMYLFKSIHPLTDLAKF
;
A
#
# COMPACT_ATOMS: atom_id res chain seq x y z
N MET A 1 2.21 -9.42 -16.22
CA MET A 1 3.66 -9.71 -16.25
C MET A 1 3.97 -11.20 -16.30
N GLY A 2 3.04 -12.11 -15.98
CA GLY A 2 3.23 -13.56 -16.23
C GLY A 2 4.22 -14.26 -15.30
N CYS A 3 4.85 -13.54 -14.38
CA CYS A 3 5.76 -14.10 -13.37
C CYS A 3 4.98 -14.72 -12.21
N LYS A 4 5.49 -15.84 -11.67
CA LYS A 4 5.03 -16.39 -10.38
C LYS A 4 5.82 -15.73 -9.26
N GLY A 5 5.13 -15.09 -8.32
CA GLY A 5 5.74 -14.45 -7.16
C GLY A 5 5.37 -12.98 -6.99
N PRO A 6 5.94 -12.31 -5.97
CA PRO A 6 5.66 -10.93 -5.63
C PRO A 6 6.09 -9.99 -6.74
N LYS A 7 5.27 -8.99 -7.04
CA LYS A 7 5.58 -7.99 -8.07
C LYS A 7 6.84 -7.18 -7.73
N SER A 8 7.11 -7.00 -6.43
CA SER A 8 8.29 -6.30 -5.90
C SER A 8 9.61 -6.93 -6.32
N LEU A 9 9.65 -8.24 -6.53
CA LEU A 9 10.86 -9.00 -6.89
C LEU A 9 11.09 -9.13 -8.40
N ILE A 10 10.24 -8.48 -9.21
CA ILE A 10 10.42 -8.48 -10.66
C ILE A 10 11.55 -7.51 -11.02
N GLY A 11 12.53 -8.00 -11.78
CA GLY A 11 13.62 -7.19 -12.32
C GLY A 11 13.12 -6.10 -13.27
N VAL A 12 13.57 -4.87 -13.06
CA VAL A 12 13.18 -3.68 -13.82
C VAL A 12 14.33 -3.16 -14.66
N ARG A 13 15.49 -2.90 -14.05
CA ARG A 13 16.62 -2.26 -14.73
C ARG A 13 17.94 -2.72 -14.13
N ASN A 14 18.90 -3.08 -14.99
CA ASN A 14 20.24 -3.50 -14.57
C ASN A 14 20.20 -4.58 -13.48
N GLU A 15 19.34 -5.59 -13.65
CA GLU A 15 19.09 -6.66 -12.69
C GLU A 15 18.46 -6.22 -11.35
N ASN A 16 18.30 -4.92 -11.09
CA ASN A 16 17.61 -4.41 -9.92
C ASN A 16 16.10 -4.64 -10.04
N THR A 17 15.50 -5.14 -8.96
CA THR A 17 14.06 -5.30 -8.80
C THR A 17 13.39 -3.98 -8.39
N PHE A 18 12.06 -3.94 -8.37
CA PHE A 18 11.34 -2.79 -7.82
C PHE A 18 11.76 -2.51 -6.37
N LEU A 19 11.90 -3.56 -5.56
CA LEU A 19 12.34 -3.44 -4.17
C LEU A 19 13.74 -2.82 -4.06
N ASP A 20 14.69 -3.29 -4.88
CA ASP A 20 16.07 -2.78 -4.85
C ASP A 20 16.11 -1.29 -5.20
N LEU A 21 15.35 -0.88 -6.22
CA LEU A 21 15.28 0.52 -6.63
C LEU A 21 14.66 1.41 -5.55
N THR A 22 13.61 0.96 -4.87
CA THR A 22 12.99 1.70 -3.76
C THR A 22 13.94 1.83 -2.57
N VAL A 23 14.66 0.77 -2.21
CA VAL A 23 15.68 0.82 -1.13
C VAL A 23 16.78 1.82 -1.49
N GLN A 24 17.32 1.75 -2.71
CA GLN A 24 18.35 2.69 -3.18
C GLN A 24 17.87 4.15 -3.15
N GLN A 25 16.63 4.42 -3.55
CA GLN A 25 16.05 5.77 -3.52
C GLN A 25 15.97 6.32 -2.09
N ILE A 26 15.62 5.47 -1.12
CA ILE A 26 15.44 5.88 0.27
C ILE A 26 16.80 6.09 0.92
N GLU A 27 17.73 5.14 0.78
CA GLU A 27 19.12 5.26 1.27
C GLU A 27 19.82 6.52 0.75
N ALA A 28 19.57 6.89 -0.51
CA ALA A 28 20.19 8.06 -1.12
C ALA A 28 19.58 9.40 -0.67
N LYS A 29 18.27 9.44 -0.38
CA LYS A 29 17.55 10.70 -0.13
C LYS A 29 17.34 11.01 1.35
N THR A 30 17.24 10.01 2.21
CA THR A 30 16.71 10.22 3.56
C THR A 30 17.02 9.05 4.50
N PRO A 31 17.37 9.30 5.77
CA PRO A 31 17.33 8.27 6.81
C PRO A 31 15.86 7.99 7.22
N ILE A 32 15.01 7.61 6.25
CA ILE A 32 13.61 7.25 6.47
C ILE A 32 13.52 5.75 6.68
N GLU A 33 12.75 5.35 7.69
CA GLU A 33 12.37 3.97 7.92
C GLU A 33 11.21 3.59 7.00
N ILE A 34 11.33 2.44 6.33
CA ILE A 34 10.39 1.99 5.32
C ILE A 34 9.24 1.22 5.98
N LEU A 35 8.00 1.64 5.69
CA LEU A 35 6.82 0.84 5.95
C LEU A 35 6.50 -0.02 4.73
N ALA A 36 7.05 -1.24 4.67
CA ALA A 36 6.79 -2.14 3.56
C ALA A 36 5.71 -3.16 3.94
N ASN A 37 4.55 -3.11 3.28
CA ASN A 37 3.56 -4.18 3.33
C ASN A 37 4.02 -5.30 2.38
N LEU A 38 4.90 -6.18 2.86
CA LEU A 38 5.26 -7.40 2.15
C LEU A 38 4.59 -8.60 2.82
N GLU A 39 3.39 -8.94 2.37
CA GLU A 39 3.01 -10.35 2.29
C GLU A 39 3.92 -11.01 1.25
N THR A 40 5.19 -11.27 1.58
CA THR A 40 6.05 -12.30 0.97
C THR A 40 7.51 -12.14 1.38
N LEU A 41 7.97 -13.19 2.08
CA LEU A 41 9.35 -13.64 2.29
C LEU A 41 10.16 -13.00 3.44
N PRO A 42 10.94 -13.82 4.17
CA PRO A 42 11.81 -13.43 5.29
C PRO A 42 13.13 -12.77 4.84
N LEU A 43 13.16 -12.12 3.67
CA LEU A 43 14.39 -11.71 2.97
C LEU A 43 14.57 -10.19 2.89
N THR A 44 14.43 -9.49 4.02
CA THR A 44 14.87 -8.08 4.09
C THR A 44 15.49 -7.78 5.45
N ASN A 45 16.74 -8.21 5.65
CA ASN A 45 17.62 -7.69 6.71
C ASN A 45 18.13 -6.26 6.41
N LEU A 46 17.64 -5.63 5.33
CA LEU A 46 18.04 -4.29 4.87
C LEU A 46 17.05 -3.19 5.28
N LEU A 47 15.89 -3.55 5.87
CA LEU A 47 14.93 -2.59 6.39
C LEU A 47 15.15 -2.47 7.90
N ARG A 48 15.56 -1.28 8.38
CA ARG A 48 15.77 -1.01 9.82
C ARG A 48 14.51 -1.18 10.66
N LEU A 49 13.32 -1.21 10.04
CA LEU A 49 12.08 -1.70 10.64
C LEU A 49 11.74 -3.05 10.02
N LYS A 50 11.94 -4.13 10.79
CA LYS A 50 11.38 -5.44 10.48
C LYS A 50 9.90 -5.39 10.83
N ILE A 51 9.07 -5.04 9.86
CA ILE A 51 7.62 -5.16 10.02
C ILE A 51 7.30 -6.64 9.79
N GLU A 52 7.15 -7.38 10.89
CA GLU A 52 6.47 -8.67 10.87
C GLU A 52 4.99 -8.38 10.59
N THR A 53 4.64 -8.18 9.32
CA THR A 53 3.25 -8.22 8.92
C THR A 53 2.77 -9.63 9.21
N GLY A 54 1.92 -9.77 10.23
CA GLY A 54 1.05 -10.94 10.35
C GLY A 54 0.34 -11.18 9.01
N PRO A 55 -0.21 -12.38 8.78
CA PRO A 55 -0.97 -12.64 7.57
C PRO A 55 -1.98 -11.51 7.38
N SER A 56 -1.96 -10.81 6.24
CA SER A 56 -2.96 -9.77 5.98
C SER A 56 -4.33 -10.38 6.23
N GLU A 57 -5.25 -9.61 6.80
CA GLU A 57 -6.60 -10.10 7.03
C GLU A 57 -7.12 -10.70 5.72
N ARG A 58 -7.68 -11.91 5.76
CA ARG A 58 -8.21 -12.57 4.56
C ARG A 58 -9.67 -12.83 4.79
N TYR A 59 -10.44 -12.60 3.74
CA TYR A 59 -11.87 -12.78 3.77
C TYR A 59 -12.24 -13.95 2.87
N PRO A 60 -13.22 -14.78 3.28
CA PRO A 60 -13.68 -15.86 2.43
C PRO A 60 -14.44 -15.26 1.24
N ARG A 61 -14.17 -15.76 0.04
CA ARG A 61 -14.95 -15.41 -1.15
C ARG A 61 -16.38 -15.88 -0.96
N ILE A 62 -17.31 -15.07 -1.45
CA ILE A 62 -18.74 -15.37 -1.43
C ILE A 62 -19.17 -15.87 -2.81
N ASN A 63 -19.92 -16.96 -2.85
CA ASN A 63 -20.53 -17.44 -4.09
C ASN A 63 -21.62 -16.46 -4.54
N LYS A 64 -21.63 -16.13 -5.84
CA LYS A 64 -22.51 -15.09 -6.38
C LYS A 64 -23.99 -15.46 -6.31
N GLU A 65 -24.32 -16.73 -6.55
CA GLU A 65 -25.70 -17.20 -6.61
C GLU A 65 -26.26 -17.51 -5.22
N SER A 66 -25.50 -18.19 -4.36
CA SER A 66 -25.96 -18.59 -3.03
C SER A 66 -25.76 -17.52 -1.96
N LEU A 67 -24.89 -16.54 -2.20
CA LEU A 67 -24.46 -15.51 -1.22
C LEU A 67 -23.83 -16.10 0.05
N LEU A 68 -23.34 -17.34 -0.02
CA LEU A 68 -22.66 -18.03 1.08
C LEU A 68 -21.14 -18.11 0.85
N PRO A 69 -20.33 -18.22 1.93
CA PRO A 69 -18.90 -18.44 1.81
C PRO A 69 -18.57 -19.70 1.01
N ILE A 70 -17.57 -19.60 0.14
CA ILE A 70 -17.03 -20.73 -0.63
C ILE A 70 -16.06 -21.56 0.23
N ALA A 71 -15.36 -20.89 1.16
CA ALA A 71 -14.41 -21.52 2.06
C ALA A 71 -15.12 -22.54 2.97
N LYS A 72 -14.64 -23.78 2.96
CA LYS A 72 -15.21 -24.88 3.77
C LYS A 72 -14.62 -24.96 5.16
N ASP A 73 -13.39 -24.49 5.29
CA ASP A 73 -12.63 -24.46 6.53
C ASP A 73 -11.58 -23.33 6.49
N VAL A 74 -10.89 -23.13 7.61
CA VAL A 74 -9.82 -22.12 7.78
C VAL A 74 -8.48 -22.62 7.25
N SER A 75 -8.37 -23.89 6.84
CA SER A 75 -7.09 -24.49 6.41
C SER A 75 -6.63 -23.92 5.08
N TYR A 76 -5.34 -23.66 4.98
CA TYR A 76 -4.74 -23.05 3.80
C TYR A 76 -3.90 -24.07 3.04
N SER A 77 -4.56 -25.11 2.52
CA SER A 77 -3.90 -26.10 1.65
C SER A 77 -4.79 -26.53 0.50
N GLY A 78 -4.16 -26.84 -0.64
CA GLY A 78 -4.84 -27.32 -1.84
C GLY A 78 -5.84 -26.32 -2.42
N GLU A 79 -7.03 -26.81 -2.77
CA GLU A 79 -8.09 -26.04 -3.42
C GLU A 79 -8.67 -24.92 -2.53
N ASN A 80 -8.51 -25.00 -1.21
CA ASN A 80 -9.08 -23.99 -0.30
C ASN A 80 -8.32 -22.64 -0.39
N THR A 81 -7.10 -22.60 -0.93
CA THR A 81 -6.34 -21.36 -1.12
C THR A 81 -7.06 -20.35 -2.02
N GLU A 82 -7.78 -20.82 -3.04
CA GLU A 82 -8.53 -19.94 -3.95
C GLU A 82 -9.84 -19.41 -3.33
N ALA A 83 -10.33 -20.06 -2.27
CA ALA A 83 -11.55 -19.66 -1.57
C ALA A 83 -11.37 -18.41 -0.70
N TRP A 84 -10.13 -17.95 -0.48
CA TRP A 84 -9.80 -16.75 0.28
C TRP A 84 -9.28 -15.65 -0.65
N TYR A 85 -9.45 -14.39 -0.25
CA TYR A 85 -8.89 -13.24 -0.96
C TYR A 85 -8.40 -12.18 0.03
N PRO A 86 -7.35 -11.40 -0.33
CA PRO A 86 -6.96 -10.24 0.44
C PRO A 86 -7.97 -9.09 0.20
N PRO A 87 -8.37 -8.33 1.23
CA PRO A 87 -9.39 -7.27 1.21
C PRO A 87 -9.01 -6.02 0.37
N GLY A 88 -7.91 -6.08 -0.37
CA GLY A 88 -7.38 -4.97 -1.16
C GLY A 88 -6.63 -3.94 -0.30
N HIS A 89 -6.17 -2.87 -0.93
CA HIS A 89 -5.27 -1.89 -0.31
C HIS A 89 -5.92 -1.04 0.80
N GLY A 90 -7.27 -1.02 0.89
CA GLY A 90 -7.99 -0.27 1.92
C GLY A 90 -7.83 -0.85 3.34
N ASP A 91 -7.41 -2.11 3.44
CA ASP A 91 -7.18 -2.78 4.72
C ASP A 91 -5.92 -2.30 5.46
N ILE A 92 -5.11 -1.46 4.82
CA ILE A 92 -3.89 -0.90 5.41
C ILE A 92 -4.16 -0.27 6.78
N TYR A 93 -5.30 0.41 6.99
CA TYR A 93 -5.59 1.07 8.27
C TYR A 93 -5.81 0.08 9.40
N SER A 94 -6.67 -0.92 9.19
CA SER A 94 -6.97 -1.95 10.18
C SER A 94 -5.74 -2.81 10.47
N SER A 95 -5.08 -3.30 9.42
CA SER A 95 -3.86 -4.09 9.53
C SER A 95 -2.73 -3.33 10.23
N PHE A 96 -2.56 -2.04 9.93
CA PHE A 96 -1.53 -1.20 10.55
C PHE A 96 -1.82 -0.93 12.03
N TYR A 97 -3.07 -0.66 12.39
CA TYR A 97 -3.50 -0.53 13.78
C TYR A 97 -3.29 -1.83 14.56
N ASN A 98 -3.80 -2.95 14.03
CA ASN A 98 -3.74 -4.26 14.68
C ASN A 98 -2.31 -4.81 14.82
N SER A 99 -1.37 -4.35 13.99
CA SER A 99 0.04 -4.74 14.08
C SER A 99 0.79 -4.16 15.28
N GLY A 100 0.25 -3.14 15.95
CA GLY A 100 0.95 -2.38 17.01
C GLY A 100 2.06 -1.45 16.50
N LEU A 101 2.30 -1.43 15.19
CA LEU A 101 3.33 -0.59 14.59
C LEU A 101 2.94 0.88 14.58
N LEU A 102 1.65 1.19 14.46
CA LEU A 102 1.15 2.56 14.60
C LEU A 102 1.58 3.15 15.95
N ASP A 103 1.31 2.45 17.04
CA ASP A 103 1.68 2.90 18.39
C ASP A 103 3.20 3.03 18.57
N THR A 104 3.96 2.11 17.96
CA THR A 104 5.43 2.16 17.97
C THR A 104 5.94 3.43 17.28
N LEU A 105 5.46 3.72 16.07
CA LEU A 105 5.90 4.89 15.29
C LEU A 105 5.46 6.21 15.94
N ILE A 106 4.27 6.25 16.53
CA ILE A 106 3.83 7.41 17.33
C ILE A 106 4.74 7.58 18.55
N GLY A 107 5.11 6.50 19.24
CA GLY A 107 6.04 6.51 20.37
C GLY A 107 7.44 6.99 20.02
N GLU A 108 7.89 6.76 18.77
CA GLU A 108 9.15 7.28 18.22
C GLU A 108 9.06 8.74 17.74
N GLY A 109 7.88 9.37 17.83
CA GLY A 109 7.65 10.75 17.42
C GLY A 109 7.44 10.93 15.92
N LYS A 110 7.02 9.89 15.20
CA LYS A 110 6.65 10.00 13.77
C LYS A 110 5.21 10.54 13.64
N GLU A 111 5.03 11.54 12.78
CA GLU A 111 3.72 12.20 12.60
C GLU A 111 3.04 11.87 11.26
N TYR A 112 3.84 11.56 10.23
CA TYR A 112 3.34 11.33 8.87
C TYR A 112 3.84 10.01 8.29
N ILE A 113 3.00 9.38 7.47
CA ILE A 113 3.33 8.16 6.73
C ILE A 113 3.10 8.42 5.25
N PHE A 114 4.11 8.11 4.44
CA PHE A 114 4.02 8.12 2.99
C PHE A 114 3.67 6.73 2.49
N VAL A 115 2.57 6.59 1.75
CA VAL A 115 2.10 5.31 1.20
C VAL A 115 2.12 5.38 -0.31
N SER A 116 2.80 4.41 -0.94
CA SER A 116 2.81 4.25 -2.38
C SER A 116 2.90 2.78 -2.77
N ASN A 117 2.52 2.46 -4.02
CA ASN A 117 2.70 1.12 -4.52
C ASN A 117 4.17 0.90 -4.93
N ILE A 118 4.70 -0.29 -4.64
CA ILE A 118 6.09 -0.66 -4.96
C ILE A 118 6.40 -0.64 -6.46
N ASP A 119 5.37 -0.79 -7.30
CA ASP A 119 5.50 -0.75 -8.76
C ASP A 119 5.47 0.67 -9.34
N ASN A 120 5.25 1.70 -8.50
CA ASN A 120 5.32 3.10 -8.89
C ASN A 120 6.70 3.68 -8.58
N LEU A 121 7.65 3.52 -9.51
CA LEU A 121 9.01 4.05 -9.35
C LEU A 121 9.11 5.58 -9.36
N GLY A 122 8.03 6.28 -9.75
CA GLY A 122 7.93 7.73 -9.68
C GLY A 122 7.55 8.24 -8.29
N ALA A 123 7.01 7.38 -7.43
CA ALA A 123 6.70 7.73 -6.04
C ALA A 123 8.00 7.79 -5.24
N THR A 124 8.51 9.01 -5.03
CA THR A 124 9.64 9.26 -4.14
C THR A 124 9.25 10.30 -3.11
N VAL A 125 9.91 10.31 -1.95
CA VAL A 125 9.67 11.31 -0.92
C VAL A 125 9.99 12.71 -1.48
N ASP A 126 8.93 13.51 -1.65
CA ASP A 126 9.04 14.90 -2.07
C ASP A 126 9.07 15.80 -0.82
N LEU A 127 10.22 16.44 -0.60
CA LEU A 127 10.44 17.31 0.55
C LEU A 127 9.60 18.59 0.49
N TYR A 128 9.16 19.04 -0.68
CA TYR A 128 8.26 20.19 -0.80
C TYR A 128 6.85 19.84 -0.33
N ILE A 129 6.37 18.64 -0.69
CA ILE A 129 5.08 18.13 -0.19
C ILE A 129 5.15 17.94 1.32
N LEU A 130 6.23 17.30 1.83
CA LEU A 130 6.43 17.11 3.26
C LEU A 130 6.50 18.46 4.00
N ASN A 131 7.23 19.44 3.46
CA ASN A 131 7.30 20.77 4.04
C ASN A 131 5.93 21.46 4.05
N HIS A 132 5.11 21.27 3.02
CA HIS A 132 3.75 21.83 2.99
C HIS A 132 2.85 21.21 4.08
N LEU A 133 3.01 19.92 4.36
CA LEU A 133 2.30 19.22 5.45
C LEU A 133 2.75 19.70 6.82
N MET A 134 4.07 19.78 7.05
CA MET A 134 4.63 20.19 8.35
C MET A 134 4.49 21.69 8.62
N ASN A 135 4.56 22.52 7.59
CA ASN A 135 4.52 23.99 7.68
C ASN A 135 3.34 24.55 6.84
N PRO A 136 2.09 24.29 7.24
CA PRO A 136 0.94 24.74 6.47
C PRO A 136 0.81 26.27 6.51
N PRO A 137 0.64 26.95 5.36
CA PRO A 137 0.69 28.41 5.27
C PRO A 137 -0.38 29.14 6.08
N ASN A 138 -1.49 28.47 6.41
CA ASN A 138 -2.61 29.03 7.17
C ASN A 138 -2.77 28.41 8.56
N GLY A 139 -1.76 27.68 9.05
CA GLY A 139 -1.81 26.96 10.33
C GLY A 139 -2.81 25.79 10.37
N LYS A 140 -3.41 25.42 9.23
CA LYS A 140 -4.32 24.28 9.12
C LYS A 140 -3.53 23.01 8.85
N CYS A 141 -3.49 22.12 9.83
CA CYS A 141 -2.95 20.78 9.65
C CYS A 141 -3.75 20.02 8.59
N CYS A 142 -3.06 19.24 7.76
CA CYS A 142 -3.66 18.36 6.77
C CYS A 142 -3.38 16.91 7.15
N GLU A 143 -4.42 16.20 7.60
CA GLU A 143 -4.30 14.82 8.07
C GLU A 143 -4.12 13.81 6.93
N PHE A 144 -4.56 14.17 5.71
CA PHE A 144 -4.51 13.30 4.55
C PHE A 144 -4.31 14.09 3.27
N VAL A 145 -3.29 13.73 2.50
CA VAL A 145 -3.03 14.25 1.15
C VAL A 145 -2.88 13.08 0.20
N MET A 146 -3.52 13.17 -0.97
CA MET A 146 -3.28 12.26 -2.08
C MET A 146 -2.75 13.02 -3.27
N GLU A 147 -1.63 12.55 -3.82
CA GLU A 147 -1.07 13.07 -5.06
C GLU A 147 -1.94 12.64 -6.25
N VAL A 148 -2.24 13.60 -7.12
CA VAL A 148 -3.03 13.38 -8.34
C VAL A 148 -2.30 13.95 -9.54
N THR A 149 -2.50 13.34 -10.71
CA THR A 149 -1.90 13.78 -11.97
C THR A 149 -2.96 14.03 -13.04
N ASN A 150 -2.62 14.85 -14.03
CA ASN A 150 -3.50 15.14 -15.15
C ASN A 150 -3.80 13.88 -15.95
N LYS A 151 -5.10 13.64 -16.20
CA LYS A 151 -5.56 12.44 -16.91
C LYS A 151 -5.16 12.48 -18.38
N THR A 152 -4.46 11.44 -18.84
CA THR A 152 -4.17 11.22 -20.26
C THR A 152 -5.18 10.28 -20.91
N ARG A 153 -5.08 10.07 -22.23
CA ARG A 153 -5.93 9.09 -22.94
C ARG A 153 -5.65 7.64 -22.52
N ALA A 154 -4.46 7.34 -21.99
CA ALA A 154 -4.10 6.00 -21.51
C ALA A 154 -4.76 5.68 -20.15
N ASP A 155 -5.17 6.71 -19.42
CA ASP A 155 -5.76 6.64 -18.08
C ASP A 155 -7.27 6.33 -18.14
N VAL A 156 -7.65 5.29 -18.88
CA VAL A 156 -9.06 4.90 -19.06
C VAL A 156 -9.64 4.08 -17.90
N LYS A 157 -8.79 3.56 -17.00
CA LYS A 157 -9.17 2.70 -15.87
C LYS A 157 -8.65 3.24 -14.52
N VAL A 158 -8.77 4.54 -14.29
CA VAL A 158 -8.27 5.19 -13.06
C VAL A 158 -9.37 6.00 -12.37
N LYS A 159 -9.24 6.13 -11.05
CA LYS A 159 -10.22 6.82 -10.19
C LYS A 159 -10.25 8.32 -10.49
N MET A 160 -11.43 8.92 -10.44
CA MET A 160 -11.63 10.36 -10.66
C MET A 160 -12.21 10.99 -9.40
N TYR A 161 -11.70 12.16 -9.04
CA TYR A 161 -12.19 12.93 -7.91
C TYR A 161 -13.40 13.77 -8.32
N LEU A 162 -14.52 13.58 -7.61
CA LEU A 162 -15.69 14.44 -7.71
C LEU A 162 -15.87 15.19 -6.40
N PHE A 163 -15.97 16.51 -6.47
CA PHE A 163 -16.26 17.33 -5.28
C PHE A 163 -17.74 17.19 -4.89
N LYS A 164 -17.99 16.39 -3.86
CA LYS A 164 -19.21 16.46 -3.04
C LYS A 164 -18.78 16.96 -1.66
N SER A 165 -19.67 17.61 -0.91
CA SER A 165 -19.41 18.43 0.31
C SER A 165 -18.47 17.87 1.40
N ILE A 166 -18.03 16.61 1.32
CA ILE A 166 -16.93 15.98 2.05
C ILE A 166 -16.18 15.15 1.01
N HIS A 167 -14.93 15.50 0.67
CA HIS A 167 -14.17 15.03 -0.51
C HIS A 167 -14.08 13.50 -0.67
N PRO A 168 -14.98 12.82 -1.42
CA PRO A 168 -14.97 11.38 -1.54
C PRO A 168 -14.23 10.93 -2.81
N LEU A 169 -13.47 9.84 -2.70
CA LEU A 169 -13.05 9.07 -3.87
C LEU A 169 -14.26 8.35 -4.46
N THR A 170 -14.62 8.66 -5.70
CA THR A 170 -15.74 8.01 -6.40
C THR A 170 -15.23 7.13 -7.54
N ASP A 171 -15.62 5.85 -7.51
CA ASP A 171 -15.36 4.91 -8.61
C ASP A 171 -16.54 4.90 -9.60
N LEU A 172 -16.24 4.91 -10.90
CA LEU A 172 -17.18 4.54 -11.95
C LEU A 172 -17.07 3.02 -12.14
N ALA A 173 -17.83 2.27 -11.35
CA ALA A 173 -18.05 0.86 -11.62
C ALA A 173 -18.83 0.76 -12.95
N LYS A 174 -18.14 0.40 -14.03
CA LYS A 174 -18.83 0.00 -15.27
C LYS A 174 -19.62 -1.27 -14.95
N PHE A 175 -20.94 -1.13 -14.93
CA PHE A 175 -21.86 -2.26 -15.07
C PHE A 175 -21.76 -2.84 -16.48
#